data_AF-A0A2T7U7I1-F1
#
_entry.id   AF-A0A2T7U7I1-F1
#
_cell.length_a   1.000
_cell.length_b   1.000
_cell.length_c   1.000
_cell.angle_alpha   90.00
_cell.angle_beta   90.00
_cell.angle_gamma   90.00
#
_symmetry.space_group_name_H-M   'P 1'
#
loop_
_entity.id
_entity.type
_entity.pdbx_description
1 polymer ?
#
loop_
_entity_poly.entity_id
_entity_poly.type
_entity_poly.pdbx_seq_one_letter_code
_entity_poly.pdbx_strand_id
1 'polypeptide(L)'
;MTSTDRLSGLSGDDTLDGGTGAYTFFDGTGADILDVNSVRDSLPGARDTSEDFVWSVDHIDLHSIDANIGATGDQAVPFIGAMSFTG
;
A
#
# COMPACT_ATOMS: atom_id res chain seq x y z
N MET A 1 -20.12 -1.18 -12.04
CA MET A 1 -19.83 -0.28 -10.91
C MET A 1 -19.19 -1.16 -9.85
N THR A 2 -17.88 -1.06 -9.68
CA THR A 2 -17.15 -1.77 -8.64
C THR A 2 -17.56 -1.17 -7.29
N SER A 3 -18.01 -2.00 -6.35
CA SER A 3 -18.14 -1.57 -4.96
C SER A 3 -16.73 -1.31 -4.45
N THR A 4 -16.49 -0.12 -3.90
CA THR A 4 -15.28 0.17 -3.13
C THR A 4 -15.63 -0.09 -1.67
N ASP A 5 -14.92 -1.02 -1.05
CA ASP A 5 -15.16 -1.37 0.35
C ASP A 5 -14.42 -0.39 1.27
N ARG A 6 -14.92 -0.18 2.48
CA ARG A 6 -14.31 0.73 3.47
C ARG A 6 -13.58 -0.07 4.54
N LEU A 7 -12.37 0.34 4.87
CA LEU A 7 -11.58 -0.20 5.97
C LEU A 7 -11.16 0.92 6.92
N SER A 8 -11.20 0.69 8.24
CA SER A 8 -10.86 1.71 9.23
C SER A 8 -10.00 1.15 10.36
N GLY A 9 -8.91 1.85 10.71
CA GLY A 9 -8.02 1.53 11.84
C GLY A 9 -8.52 2.12 13.16
N LEU A 10 -9.06 3.34 13.09
CA LEU A 10 -9.59 4.13 14.21
C LEU A 10 -8.49 4.85 15.00
N SER A 11 -8.00 4.25 16.07
CA SER A 11 -7.06 4.92 16.98
C SER A 11 -6.02 3.93 17.47
N GLY A 12 -4.77 4.36 17.47
CA GLY A 12 -3.63 3.49 17.69
C GLY A 12 -2.82 3.37 16.40
N ASP A 13 -1.70 2.67 16.49
CA ASP A 13 -0.86 2.39 15.33
C ASP A 13 -1.37 1.11 14.67
N ASP A 14 -2.02 1.23 13.52
CA ASP A 14 -2.70 0.15 12.84
C ASP A 14 -1.91 -0.36 11.62
N THR A 15 -2.12 -1.63 11.28
CA THR A 15 -1.68 -2.20 9.99
C THR A 15 -2.91 -2.65 9.23
N LEU A 16 -3.16 -2.03 8.09
CA LEU A 16 -4.38 -2.18 7.31
C LEU A 16 -4.06 -2.85 5.98
N ASP A 17 -4.60 -4.06 5.79
CA ASP A 17 -4.56 -4.82 4.55
C ASP A 17 -5.98 -4.94 3.99
N GLY A 18 -6.21 -4.39 2.80
CA GLY A 18 -7.47 -4.51 2.09
C GLY A 18 -7.60 -5.85 1.34
N GLY A 19 -6.48 -6.45 0.94
CA GLY A 19 -6.42 -7.58 0.03
C GLY A 19 -6.90 -7.23 -1.38
N THR A 20 -7.36 -8.23 -2.13
CA THR A 20 -7.78 -8.03 -3.52
C THR A 20 -9.08 -7.24 -3.63
N GLY A 21 -9.06 -6.08 -4.27
CA GLY A 21 -10.27 -5.30 -4.47
C GLY A 21 -9.96 -3.83 -4.73
N ALA A 22 -10.92 -2.96 -4.45
CA ALA A 22 -10.66 -1.54 -4.32
C ALA A 22 -11.16 -1.12 -2.94
N TYR A 23 -10.27 -0.56 -2.12
CA TYR A 23 -10.59 -0.17 -0.75
C TYR A 23 -10.40 1.34 -0.55
N THR A 24 -11.29 1.92 0.24
CA THR A 24 -11.11 3.24 0.85
C THR A 24 -10.69 3.06 2.30
N PHE A 25 -9.46 3.47 2.61
CA PHE A 25 -8.88 3.40 3.95
C PHE A 25 -9.18 4.69 4.72
N PHE A 26 -9.52 4.52 5.99
CA PHE A 26 -9.59 5.54 7.02
C PHE A 26 -8.70 5.10 8.19
N ASP A 27 -7.41 5.42 8.11
CA ASP A 27 -6.41 4.91 9.05
C ASP A 27 -6.67 5.42 10.47
N GLY A 28 -6.88 6.73 10.61
CA GLY A 28 -7.35 7.35 11.83
C GLY A 28 -6.23 8.10 12.55
N THR A 29 -6.09 7.86 13.86
CA THR A 29 -5.01 8.50 14.63
C THR A 29 -3.98 7.48 15.04
N GLY A 30 -2.73 7.67 14.65
CA GLY A 30 -1.60 6.83 15.04
C GLY A 30 -0.49 7.01 14.03
N ALA A 31 0.50 6.11 14.08
CA ALA A 31 1.40 5.87 12.96
C ALA A 31 0.97 4.60 12.25
N ASP A 32 0.26 4.76 11.13
CA ASP A 32 -0.44 3.67 10.48
C ASP A 32 0.34 3.12 9.28
N ILE A 33 0.12 1.84 8.96
CA ILE A 33 0.73 1.14 7.84
C ILE A 33 -0.37 0.61 6.92
N LEU A 34 -0.38 1.09 5.68
CA LEU A 34 -1.15 0.47 4.60
C LEU A 34 -0.29 -0.62 3.97
N ASP A 35 -0.61 -1.88 4.25
CA ASP A 35 0.14 -3.05 3.76
C ASP A 35 -0.41 -3.50 2.41
N VAL A 36 0.45 -3.51 1.39
CA VAL A 36 0.15 -4.06 0.05
C VAL A 36 1.10 -5.22 -0.18
N ASN A 37 0.61 -6.43 0.07
CA ASN A 37 1.44 -7.64 0.05
C ASN A 37 1.41 -8.39 -1.30
N SER A 38 0.57 -7.95 -2.25
CA SER A 38 0.45 -8.55 -3.56
C SER A 38 0.17 -7.52 -4.67
N VAL A 39 0.73 -7.77 -5.86
CA VAL A 39 0.43 -6.98 -7.07
C VAL A 39 -1.04 -7.02 -7.50
N ARG A 40 -1.86 -7.88 -6.86
CA ARG A 40 -3.29 -8.02 -7.11
C ARG A 40 -4.17 -7.21 -6.16
N ASP A 41 -3.59 -6.60 -5.13
CA ASP A 41 -4.35 -5.91 -4.09
C ASP A 41 -4.89 -4.58 -4.64
N SER A 42 -4.05 -3.82 -5.34
CA SER A 42 -4.41 -2.50 -5.91
C SER A 42 -4.19 -2.47 -7.43
N LEU A 43 -5.15 -3.03 -8.18
CA LEU A 43 -5.06 -3.15 -9.64
C LEU A 43 -5.46 -1.84 -10.37
N PRO A 44 -4.97 -1.62 -11.61
CA PRO A 44 -5.51 -0.56 -12.45
C PRO A 44 -7.03 -0.70 -12.63
N GLY A 45 -7.79 0.31 -12.21
CA GLY A 45 -9.26 0.30 -12.25
C GLY A 45 -9.95 -0.24 -10.99
N ALA A 46 -9.18 -0.80 -10.06
CA ALA A 46 -9.59 -1.19 -8.72
C ALA A 46 -8.45 -0.81 -7.76
N ARG A 47 -8.16 0.49 -7.66
CA ARG A 47 -7.08 1.00 -6.84
C ARG A 47 -7.59 1.29 -5.44
N ASP A 48 -6.72 1.03 -4.48
CA ASP A 48 -6.88 1.47 -3.12
C ASP A 48 -6.66 2.98 -2.99
N THR A 49 -7.32 3.59 -2.01
CA THR A 49 -7.23 5.02 -1.69
C THR A 49 -7.31 5.21 -0.19
N SER A 50 -6.35 5.92 0.43
CA SER A 50 -6.55 6.48 1.78
C SER A 50 -7.12 7.89 1.66
N GLU A 51 -8.10 8.22 2.51
CA GLU A 51 -8.73 9.55 2.56
C GLU A 51 -8.14 10.46 3.65
N ASP A 52 -7.36 9.93 4.60
CA ASP A 52 -6.83 10.62 5.78
C ASP A 52 -5.31 10.49 6.01
N PHE A 53 -4.58 9.88 5.08
CA PHE A 53 -3.12 9.68 5.15
C PHE A 53 -2.33 10.93 5.59
N VAL A 54 -1.60 10.79 6.70
CA VAL A 54 -0.76 11.82 7.30
C VAL A 54 0.70 11.64 6.88
N TRP A 55 1.16 12.60 6.07
CA TRP A 55 2.55 12.68 5.64
C TRP A 55 3.54 12.63 6.82
N SER A 56 4.60 11.85 6.65
CA SER A 56 5.68 11.67 7.64
C SER A 56 5.27 10.94 8.93
N VAL A 57 4.04 10.42 9.00
CA VAL A 57 3.54 9.62 10.11
C VAL A 57 3.16 8.24 9.59
N ASP A 58 2.27 8.21 8.60
CA ASP A 58 1.79 6.96 8.01
C ASP A 58 2.72 6.48 6.89
N HIS A 59 2.73 5.18 6.68
CA HIS A 59 3.54 4.51 5.67
C HIS A 59 2.70 3.61 4.77
N ILE A 60 3.15 3.49 3.52
CA ILE A 60 2.70 2.44 2.60
C ILE A 60 3.80 1.40 2.56
N ASP A 61 3.47 0.17 2.92
CA ASP A 61 4.40 -0.94 2.90
C ASP A 61 4.23 -1.76 1.62
N LEU A 62 5.33 -1.92 0.88
CA LEU A 62 5.43 -2.69 -0.36
C LEU A 62 6.48 -3.80 -0.23
N HIS A 63 7.02 -4.07 0.96
CA HIS A 63 8.21 -4.91 1.12
C HIS A 63 8.02 -6.35 0.68
N SER A 64 6.77 -6.85 0.69
CA SER A 64 6.42 -8.21 0.29
C SER A 64 6.21 -8.37 -1.22
N ILE A 65 6.23 -7.28 -1.99
CA ILE A 65 6.10 -7.32 -3.45
C ILE A 65 7.45 -7.55 -4.09
N ASP A 66 7.58 -8.68 -4.78
CA ASP A 66 8.73 -8.96 -5.64
C ASP A 66 8.72 -8.03 -6.87
N ALA A 67 9.67 -7.09 -6.90
CA ALA A 67 9.84 -6.12 -7.97
C ALA A 67 10.25 -6.75 -9.31
N ASN A 68 10.77 -7.98 -9.32
CA ASN A 68 11.19 -8.66 -10.54
C ASN A 68 10.96 -10.18 -10.49
N ILE A 69 9.74 -10.59 -10.82
CA ILE A 69 9.35 -12.01 -10.92
C ILE A 69 10.18 -12.87 -11.91
N GLY A 70 11.04 -12.24 -12.73
CA GLY A 70 11.94 -12.92 -13.66
C GLY A 70 13.29 -13.31 -13.06
N ALA A 71 13.64 -12.78 -11.89
CA ALA A 71 14.85 -13.16 -11.16
C ALA A 71 14.50 -14.00 -9.91
N THR A 72 15.49 -14.74 -9.41
CA THR A 72 15.27 -15.67 -8.30
C THR A 72 15.33 -14.95 -6.96
N GLY A 73 14.36 -15.21 -6.08
CA GLY A 73 14.27 -14.60 -4.74
C GLY A 73 13.19 -13.53 -4.71
N ASP A 74 13.15 -12.74 -3.65
CA ASP A 74 12.28 -11.56 -3.52
C ASP A 74 13.10 -10.30 -3.78
N GLN A 75 12.75 -9.53 -4.81
CA GLN A 75 13.48 -8.31 -5.17
C GLN A 75 12.79 -7.10 -4.56
N ALA A 76 13.55 -6.36 -3.76
CA ALA A 76 13.06 -5.16 -3.09
C ALA A 76 12.59 -4.07 -4.08
N VAL A 77 11.65 -3.24 -3.62
CA VAL A 77 11.24 -1.97 -4.24
C VAL A 77 12.05 -0.82 -3.61
N PRO A 78 13.21 -0.42 -4.14
CA PRO A 78 14.07 0.55 -3.48
C PRO A 78 13.51 1.98 -3.58
N PHE A 79 13.50 2.70 -2.45
CA PHE A 79 13.34 4.15 -2.48
C PHE A 79 14.61 4.80 -3.04
N ILE A 80 14.52 5.37 -4.24
CA ILE A 80 15.66 5.99 -4.91
C ILE A 80 15.83 7.49 -4.59
N GLY A 81 14.93 8.08 -3.79
CA GLY A 81 14.97 9.51 -3.48
C GLY A 81 14.99 10.39 -4.73
N ALA A 82 16.00 11.26 -4.84
CA ALA A 82 16.19 12.15 -5.99
C ALA A 82 17.06 11.55 -7.11
N MET A 83 17.44 10.27 -7.03
CA MET A 83 18.21 9.61 -8.09
C MET A 83 17.35 9.44 -9.35
N SER A 84 18.00 9.39 -10.51
CA SER A 84 17.31 9.13 -11.77
C SER A 84 16.88 7.67 -11.88
N PHE A 85 15.70 7.43 -12.42
CA PHE A 85 15.27 6.09 -12.80
C PHE A 85 16.19 5.54 -13.90
N THR A 86 16.67 4.32 -13.71
CA THR A 86 17.47 3.57 -14.68
C THR A 86 16.62 2.40 -15.18
N GLY A 87 15.87 2.63 -16.26
CA GLY A 87 15.10 1.59 -16.95
C GLY A 87 15.91 0.92 -18.06
#